data_AF-B5GQC2-F1
#
_entry.id   AF-B5GQC2-F1
#
_cell.length_a   1.000
_cell.length_b   1.000
_cell.length_c   1.000
_cell.angle_alpha   90.00
_cell.angle_beta   90.00
_cell.angle_gamma   90.00
#
_symmetry.space_group_name_H-M   'P 1'
#
loop_
_entity.id
_entity.type
_entity.pdbx_description
1 polymer ?
#
loop_
_entity_poly.entity_id
_entity_poly.type
_entity_poly.pdbx_seq_one_letter_code
_entity_poly.pdbx_strand_id
1 'polypeptide(L)' 'MTTTQIDLDDELLAQAADILGTATKKATVNEALRRLVALETQLRHLDELAAGEYPDLADSEVMAGAWQ' A
#
# COMPACT_ATOMS: atom_id res chain seq x y z
N MET A 1 -7.90 12.14 -13.80
CA MET A 1 -8.23 12.48 -12.39
C MET A 1 -9.44 13.39 -12.39
N THR A 2 -10.35 13.18 -11.45
CA THR A 2 -11.49 14.07 -11.18
C THR A 2 -11.15 15.00 -10.02
N THR A 3 -11.79 16.17 -9.96
CA THR A 3 -11.65 17.11 -8.86
C THR A 3 -12.81 16.91 -7.89
N THR A 4 -12.49 16.77 -6.60
CA THR A 4 -13.47 16.63 -5.53
C THR A 4 -13.18 17.70 -4.49
N GLN A 5 -14.19 18.48 -4.10
CA GLN A 5 -14.07 19.46 -3.03
C GLN A 5 -14.42 18.77 -1.70
N ILE A 6 -13.48 18.79 -0.76
CA ILE A 6 -13.60 18.22 0.57
C ILE A 6 -12.97 19.17 1.58
N ASP A 7 -13.50 19.20 2.79
CA ASP A 7 -12.86 19.85 3.91
C ASP A 7 -11.85 18.87 4.53
N LEU A 8 -10.67 19.37 4.87
CA LEU A 8 -9.59 18.60 5.47
C LEU A 8 -9.11 19.30 6.73
N ASP A 9 -8.75 18.50 7.73
CA ASP A 9 -7.99 18.99 8.87
C ASP A 9 -6.59 19.38 8.40
N ASP A 10 -6.27 20.66 8.47
CA ASP A 10 -5.01 21.21 8.00
C ASP A 10 -3.82 20.79 8.87
N GLU A 11 -4.02 20.53 10.16
CA GLU A 11 -2.97 20.06 11.06
C GLU A 11 -2.63 18.60 10.76
N LEU A 12 -3.66 17.76 10.58
CA LEU A 12 -3.46 16.37 10.18
C LEU A 12 -2.80 16.27 8.80
N LEU A 13 -3.21 17.15 7.86
CA LEU A 13 -2.63 17.19 6.53
C LEU A 13 -1.15 17.61 6.55
N ALA A 14 -0.78 18.54 7.43
CA ALA A 14 0.62 18.92 7.63
C ALA A 14 1.45 17.77 8.21
N GLN A 15 0.95 17.10 9.25
CA GLN A 15 1.62 15.91 9.82
C GLN A 15 1.82 14.81 8.77
N ALA A 16 0.78 14.54 7.97
CA ALA A 16 0.88 13.59 6.87
C ALA A 16 1.91 14.06 5.83
N ALA A 17 1.96 15.34 5.49
CA ALA A 17 2.92 15.88 4.54
C ALA A 17 4.37 15.69 5.00
N ASP A 18 4.63 15.91 6.29
CA ASP A 18 5.94 15.71 6.92
C ASP A 18 6.34 14.23 6.91
N ILE A 19 5.43 13.33 7.32
CA ILE A 19 5.66 11.87 7.30
C ILE A 19 5.92 11.36 5.88
N LEU A 20 5.20 11.90 4.89
CA LEU A 20 5.29 11.47 3.50
C LEU A 20 6.40 12.19 2.72
N GLY A 21 6.99 13.26 3.26
CA GLY A 21 7.98 14.09 2.58
C GLY A 21 7.43 14.83 1.35
N THR A 22 6.14 15.21 1.39
CA THR A 22 5.45 15.81 0.24
C THR A 22 5.28 17.31 0.38
N ALA A 23 5.46 18.06 -0.72
CA ALA A 23 5.41 19.53 -0.69
C ALA A 23 4.04 20.15 -0.96
N THR A 24 3.02 19.38 -1.37
CA THR A 24 1.70 19.93 -1.72
C THR A 24 0.57 19.09 -1.15
N LYS A 25 -0.54 19.74 -0.73
CA LYS A 25 -1.76 19.08 -0.23
C LYS A 25 -2.22 17.95 -1.16
N LYS A 26 -2.22 18.21 -2.48
CA LYS A 26 -2.57 17.21 -3.50
C LYS A 26 -1.61 16.02 -3.49
N ALA A 27 -0.30 16.25 -3.42
CA ALA A 27 0.68 15.17 -3.38
C ALA A 27 0.50 14.33 -2.11
N THR A 28 0.32 14.97 -0.96
CA THR A 28 0.07 14.31 0.33
C THR A 28 -1.15 13.40 0.27
N VAL A 29 -2.31 13.91 -0.16
CA VAL A 29 -3.55 13.13 -0.22
C VAL A 29 -3.42 11.95 -1.20
N ASN A 30 -2.87 12.19 -2.40
CA ASN A 30 -2.72 11.10 -3.37
C ASN A 30 -1.74 10.02 -2.90
N GLU A 31 -0.65 10.41 -2.24
CA GLU A 31 0.32 9.46 -1.72
C GLU A 31 -0.21 8.69 -0.50
N ALA A 32 -0.91 9.36 0.41
CA ALA A 32 -1.58 8.71 1.53
C ALA A 32 -2.56 7.63 1.06
N LEU A 33 -3.39 7.95 0.05
CA LEU A 33 -4.34 7.00 -0.53
C LEU A 33 -3.62 5.82 -1.21
N ARG A 34 -2.53 6.06 -1.94
CA ARG A 34 -1.73 4.97 -2.54
C ARG A 34 -1.18 4.04 -1.48
N ARG A 35 -0.60 4.59 -0.40
CA ARG A 35 -0.01 3.77 0.67
C ARG A 35 -1.07 2.97 1.41
N LEU A 36 -2.24 3.54 1.66
CA LEU A 36 -3.35 2.81 2.27
C LEU A 36 -3.78 1.62 1.40
N VAL A 37 -4.01 1.85 0.11
CA VAL A 37 -4.38 0.77 -0.82
C VAL A 37 -3.29 -0.29 -0.88
N ALA A 38 -2.02 0.11 -0.99
CA ALA A 38 -0.90 -0.83 -1.02
C ALA A 38 -0.82 -1.66 0.28
N LEU A 39 -1.02 -1.05 1.44
CA LEU A 39 -1.04 -1.73 2.73
C LEU A 39 -2.17 -2.77 2.81
N GLU A 40 -3.39 -2.38 2.46
CA GLU A 40 -4.54 -3.29 2.44
C GLU A 40 -4.34 -4.45 1.46
N THR A 41 -3.76 -4.17 0.29
CA THR A 41 -3.39 -5.21 -0.67
C THR A 41 -2.32 -6.13 -0.09
N GLN A 42 -1.30 -5.62 0.58
CA GLN A 42 -0.26 -6.44 1.21
C GLN A 42 -0.82 -7.33 2.32
N LEU A 43 -1.66 -6.79 3.21
CA LEU A 43 -2.30 -7.55 4.29
C LEU A 43 -3.13 -8.70 3.74
N ARG A 44 -3.91 -8.47 2.69
CA ARG A 44 -4.70 -9.52 2.03
C ARG A 44 -3.83 -10.65 1.48
N HIS A 45 -2.73 -10.32 0.80
CA HIS A 45 -1.83 -11.36 0.30
C HIS A 45 -1.18 -12.16 1.44
N LEU A 46 -0.90 -11.52 2.58
CA LEU A 46 -0.42 -12.23 3.77
C LEU A 46 -1.47 -13.19 4.33
N ASP A 47 -2.74 -12.77 4.37
CA ASP A 47 -3.85 -13.64 4.81
C ASP A 47 -4.03 -14.84 3.88
N GLU A 48 -3.98 -14.63 2.56
CA GLU A 48 -4.04 -15.69 1.55
C GLU A 48 -2.86 -16.67 1.68
N LEU A 49 -1.65 -16.14 1.92
CA LEU A 49 -0.47 -16.95 2.17
C LEU A 49 -0.62 -17.78 3.45
N ALA A 50 -1.14 -17.20 4.53
CA ALA A 50 -1.42 -17.91 5.77
C ALA A 50 -2.53 -18.96 5.62
N ALA A 51 -3.49 -18.73 4.74
CA ALA A 51 -4.54 -19.69 4.39
C ALA A 51 -4.06 -20.83 3.48
N GLY A 52 -2.85 -20.74 2.92
CA GLY A 52 -2.27 -21.77 2.04
C GLY A 52 -2.75 -21.70 0.60
N GLU A 53 -3.27 -20.55 0.15
CA GLU A 53 -3.81 -20.34 -1.21
C GLU A 53 -2.72 -20.34 -2.31
N TYR A 54 -1.44 -20.37 -1.91
CA TYR A 54 -0.29 -20.41 -2.81
C TYR A 54 0.52 -21.71 -2.62
N PRO A 55 0.00 -22.87 -3.08
CA PRO A 55 0.66 -24.17 -2.87
C PRO A 55 2.05 -24.25 -3.51
N ASP A 56 2.24 -23.59 -4.66
CA ASP A 56 3.52 -23.52 -5.36
C ASP A 56 4.61 -22.81 -4.53
N LEU A 57 4.23 -21.84 -3.69
CA LEU A 57 5.18 -21.16 -2.78
C LEU A 57 5.61 -22.05 -1.61
N ALA A 58 4.81 -23.08 -1.28
CA ALA A 58 5.14 -24.07 -0.26
C ALA A 58 5.98 -25.24 -0.81
N ASP A 59 6.05 -25.39 -2.13
CA ASP A 59 6.84 -26.42 -2.79
C ASP A 59 8.31 -25.98 -2.95
N SER A 60 9.20 -26.68 -2.26
CA SER A 60 10.64 -26.38 -2.27
C SER A 60 11.32 -26.64 -3.62
N GLU A 61 10.83 -27.58 -4.43
CA GLU A 61 11.40 -27.85 -5.76
C GLU A 61 11.02 -26.74 -6.74
N VAL A 62 9.76 -26.28 -6.70
CA VAL A 62 9.28 -25.13 -7.50
C VAL A 62 10.05 -23.86 -7.13
N MET A 63 10.20 -23.58 -5.84
CA MET A 63 10.92 -22.39 -5.36
C MET A 63 12.41 -22.43 -5.67
N ALA A 64 13.06 -23.61 -5.72
CA ALA A 64 14.45 -23.73 -6.11
C ALA A 64 14.70 -23.37 -7.58
N GLY A 65 13.73 -23.68 -8.46
CA GLY A 65 13.79 -23.33 -9.88
C GLY A 65 13.54 -21.86 -10.20
N ALA A 66 12.91 -21.10 -9.29
CA ALA A 66 12.54 -19.71 -9.52
C ALA A 66 13.71 -18.70 -9.48
N TRP A 67 14.88 -19.11 -8.97
CA TRP A 67 16.05 -18.24 -8.76
C TRP A 67 17.27 -18.59 -9.64
N GLN A 68 17.09 -19.48 -10.64
CA GLN A 68 18.10 -19.76 -11.68
C GLN A 68 17.96 -18.80 -12.87
#